data_AF-A0A4R6GBQ1-F1
#
_entry.id   AF-A0A4R6GBQ1-F1
#
_cell.length_a   1.000
_cell.length_b   1.000
_cell.length_c   1.000
_cell.angle_alpha   90.00
_cell.angle_beta   90.00
_cell.angle_gamma   90.00
#
_symmetry.space_group_name_H-M   'P 1'
#
loop_
_entity.id
_entity.type
_entity.pdbx_description
1 polymer ?
#
loop_
_entity_poly.entity_id
_entity_poly.type
_entity_poly.pdbx_seq_one_letter_code
_entity_poly.pdbx_strand_id
1 'polypeptide(L)'
;MGPGSLVAMGTEAEPGWYDDGTGKLRWWDGARWTQDYADFGGFGVEVRSDAIPPSSTPVAAGWYDDGRGRQRWWDGRRWTRQTRFSGGEDAFGGIVVDGRWIHLGDLSQPVGGLTAVVATVADLARRPSLPEAVRARALFTPQGPLTPRQFGRMDRQAVFLAVEGGGQLWLTPVAPQDASEARRFAAWINTSSDHYRYG
;
A
#
# COMPACT_ATOMS: atom_id res chain seq x y z
N MET A 1 -45.66 -21.78 -13.72
CA MET A 1 -44.39 -22.12 -14.41
C MET A 1 -44.06 -20.95 -15.33
N GLY A 2 -42.99 -20.21 -15.05
CA GLY A 2 -42.50 -19.16 -15.94
C GLY A 2 -41.17 -19.60 -16.56
N PRO A 3 -40.86 -19.24 -17.81
CA PRO A 3 -39.50 -19.26 -18.29
C PRO A 3 -38.87 -17.87 -18.10
N GLY A 4 -37.75 -17.85 -17.38
CA GLY A 4 -36.84 -16.71 -17.36
C GLY A 4 -36.03 -16.65 -18.65
N SER A 5 -35.62 -15.45 -19.03
CA SER A 5 -34.53 -15.23 -19.98
C SER A 5 -33.69 -14.07 -19.45
N LEU A 6 -32.44 -14.40 -19.11
CA LEU A 6 -31.37 -13.50 -18.72
C LEU A 6 -30.97 -12.64 -19.94
N VAL A 7 -31.03 -11.32 -19.81
CA VAL A 7 -30.35 -10.39 -20.72
C VAL A 7 -29.10 -9.89 -20.00
N ALA A 8 -27.96 -10.04 -20.67
CA ALA A 8 -26.64 -9.65 -20.21
C ALA A 8 -26.55 -8.13 -19.92
N MET A 9 -26.13 -7.76 -18.72
CA MET A 9 -25.74 -6.38 -18.38
C MET A 9 -24.23 -6.24 -18.58
N GLY A 10 -23.83 -5.76 -19.75
CA GLY A 10 -22.55 -5.07 -19.89
C GLY A 10 -22.70 -3.71 -19.21
N THR A 11 -22.06 -3.52 -18.08
CA THR A 11 -22.06 -2.25 -17.33
C THR A 11 -21.31 -1.20 -18.15
N GLU A 12 -22.02 -0.18 -18.64
CA GLU A 12 -21.41 1.07 -19.11
C GLU A 12 -20.58 1.69 -17.98
N ALA A 13 -19.40 2.22 -18.32
CA ALA A 13 -18.52 2.85 -17.35
C ALA A 13 -19.17 4.12 -16.77
N GLU A 14 -19.28 4.20 -15.45
CA GLU A 14 -19.87 5.35 -14.75
C GLU A 14 -18.94 6.58 -14.81
N PRO A 15 -19.43 7.82 -14.76
CA PRO A 15 -18.56 9.00 -14.73
C PRO A 15 -17.55 8.94 -13.57
N GLY A 16 -16.27 9.17 -13.85
CA GLY A 16 -15.22 8.99 -12.86
C GLY A 16 -13.79 9.16 -13.39
N TRP A 17 -12.83 9.17 -12.48
CA TRP A 17 -11.41 9.13 -12.80
C TRP A 17 -11.00 7.68 -13.04
N TYR A 18 -10.48 7.39 -14.24
CA TYR A 18 -10.02 6.06 -14.61
C TYR A 18 -8.58 6.12 -15.08
N ASP A 19 -7.85 5.02 -14.89
CA ASP A 19 -6.50 4.87 -15.43
C ASP A 19 -6.51 4.96 -16.96
N ASP A 20 -5.69 5.85 -17.52
CA ASP A 20 -5.55 5.99 -18.97
C ASP A 20 -4.51 5.04 -19.59
N GLY A 21 -3.91 4.18 -18.77
CA GLY A 21 -2.88 3.22 -19.19
C GLY A 21 -1.48 3.82 -19.33
N THR A 22 -1.32 5.12 -19.04
CA THR A 22 -0.03 5.84 -19.08
C THR A 22 0.46 6.25 -17.69
N GLY A 23 -0.26 5.83 -16.64
CA GLY A 23 0.03 6.18 -15.25
C GLY A 23 -0.61 7.50 -14.80
N LYS A 24 -1.52 8.06 -15.61
CA LYS A 24 -2.35 9.22 -15.27
C LYS A 24 -3.80 8.76 -15.12
N LEU A 25 -4.58 9.46 -14.30
CA LEU A 25 -6.02 9.29 -14.31
C LEU A 25 -6.63 10.27 -15.31
N ARG A 26 -7.61 9.83 -16.09
CA ARG A 26 -8.39 10.66 -16.99
C ARG A 26 -9.86 10.62 -16.61
N TRP A 27 -10.53 11.76 -16.69
CA TRP A 27 -11.94 11.83 -16.32
C TRP A 27 -12.84 11.36 -17.47
N TRP A 28 -13.66 10.35 -17.19
CA TRP A 28 -14.78 9.90 -18.01
C TRP A 28 -16.05 10.58 -17.53
N ASP A 29 -16.82 11.20 -18.42
CA ASP A 29 -18.04 11.93 -18.06
C ASP A 29 -19.33 11.08 -18.11
N GLY A 30 -19.20 9.78 -18.37
CA GLY A 30 -20.33 8.87 -18.61
C GLY A 30 -20.65 8.64 -20.08
N ALA A 31 -20.09 9.44 -20.99
CA ALA A 31 -20.29 9.31 -22.43
C ALA A 31 -19.00 9.38 -23.26
N ARG A 32 -17.98 10.12 -22.79
CA ARG A 32 -16.68 10.26 -23.43
C ARG A 32 -15.57 10.59 -22.43
N TRP A 33 -14.32 10.34 -22.86
CA TRP A 33 -13.14 10.83 -22.16
C TRP A 33 -13.02 12.35 -22.33
N THR A 34 -12.90 13.07 -21.22
CA THR A 34 -12.67 14.51 -21.24
C THR A 34 -11.18 14.82 -21.44
N GLN A 35 -10.79 16.10 -21.43
CA GLN A 35 -9.37 16.47 -21.43
C GLN A 35 -8.79 16.61 -20.02
N ASP A 36 -9.59 16.38 -18.97
CA ASP A 36 -9.12 16.44 -17.60
C ASP A 36 -8.26 15.21 -17.30
N TYR A 37 -7.04 15.45 -16.80
CA TYR A 37 -6.14 14.40 -16.35
C TYR A 37 -5.56 14.77 -14.97
N ALA A 38 -5.36 13.76 -14.12
CA ALA A 38 -4.63 13.86 -12.87
C ALA A 38 -3.34 13.06 -13.00
N ASP A 39 -2.21 13.77 -12.88
CA ASP A 39 -0.89 13.17 -12.88
C ASP A 39 -0.35 13.08 -11.45
N PHE A 40 -0.04 11.86 -11.01
CA PHE A 40 0.54 11.60 -9.70
C PHE A 40 2.04 11.26 -9.79
N GLY A 41 2.62 11.35 -10.99
CA GLY A 41 4.01 11.07 -11.31
C GLY A 41 4.93 12.28 -11.14
N GLY A 42 5.19 12.69 -9.91
CA GLY A 42 6.38 13.47 -9.56
C GLY A 42 6.15 14.95 -9.19
N PHE A 43 6.49 15.26 -7.94
CA PHE A 43 6.71 16.61 -7.37
C PHE A 43 5.53 17.60 -7.27
N GLY A 44 4.30 17.13 -7.42
CA GLY A 44 3.08 17.89 -7.11
C GLY A 44 1.86 17.26 -7.75
N VAL A 45 0.67 17.53 -7.20
CA VAL A 45 -0.60 17.19 -7.87
C VAL A 45 -1.00 18.39 -8.71
N GLU A 46 -0.81 18.33 -10.03
CA GLU A 46 -1.41 19.30 -10.96
C GLU A 46 -2.80 18.78 -11.36
N VAL A 47 -3.84 19.46 -10.89
CA VAL A 47 -5.22 19.24 -11.35
C VAL A 47 -5.56 20.42 -12.25
N ARG A 48 -5.79 20.17 -13.54
CA ARG A 48 -6.43 21.14 -14.43
C ARG A 48 -7.91 20.83 -14.51
N SER A 49 -8.74 21.83 -14.26
CA SER A 49 -10.20 21.71 -14.28
C SER A 49 -10.78 22.98 -14.87
N ASP A 50 -11.12 22.95 -16.16
CA ASP A 50 -11.80 24.05 -16.83
C ASP A 50 -13.24 23.61 -17.22
N ALA A 51 -14.17 23.57 -16.24
CA ALA A 51 -15.62 23.57 -16.50
C ALA A 51 -16.50 23.96 -15.27
N ILE A 52 -17.57 24.70 -15.54
CA ILE A 52 -18.64 25.22 -14.64
C ILE A 52 -19.99 24.58 -15.09
N PRO A 53 -21.02 24.27 -14.25
CA PRO A 53 -21.08 23.73 -12.88
C PRO A 53 -22.03 22.47 -12.82
N PRO A 54 -22.61 22.04 -11.68
CA PRO A 54 -22.50 20.67 -11.16
C PRO A 54 -23.71 19.73 -11.44
N SER A 55 -23.45 18.44 -11.65
CA SER A 55 -24.43 17.39 -11.32
C SER A 55 -24.35 17.10 -9.82
N SER A 56 -25.33 17.61 -9.07
CA SER A 56 -25.41 17.55 -7.62
C SER A 56 -25.94 16.21 -7.11
N THR A 57 -25.18 15.13 -7.30
CA THR A 57 -25.34 13.94 -6.46
C THR A 57 -24.19 13.92 -5.48
N PRO A 58 -24.41 14.23 -4.18
CA PRO A 58 -23.34 14.20 -3.21
C PRO A 58 -22.73 12.79 -3.17
N VAL A 59 -21.40 12.72 -3.29
CA VAL A 59 -20.64 11.46 -3.16
C VAL A 59 -21.06 10.80 -1.85
N ALA A 60 -21.62 9.59 -1.96
CA ALA A 60 -22.16 8.87 -0.82
C ALA A 60 -21.04 8.58 0.19
N ALA A 61 -21.38 8.59 1.49
CA ALA A 61 -20.42 8.15 2.49
C ALA A 61 -20.01 6.69 2.22
N GLY A 62 -18.71 6.41 2.23
CA GLY A 62 -18.19 5.15 1.73
C GLY A 62 -16.67 5.01 1.84
N TRP A 63 -16.19 3.80 1.59
CA TRP A 63 -14.78 3.50 1.47
C TRP A 63 -14.34 3.64 0.02
N TYR A 64 -13.27 4.38 -0.22
CA TYR A 64 -12.74 4.65 -1.56
C TYR A 64 -11.24 4.46 -1.56
N ASP A 65 -10.68 4.02 -2.68
CA ASP A 65 -9.24 3.84 -2.87
C ASP A 65 -8.47 5.16 -2.59
N ASP A 66 -7.38 5.07 -1.83
CA ASP A 66 -6.47 6.18 -1.50
C ASP A 66 -5.30 6.31 -2.51
N GLY A 67 -5.29 5.48 -3.56
CA GLY A 67 -4.26 5.39 -4.59
C GLY A 67 -3.01 4.63 -4.15
N ARG A 68 -3.01 4.03 -2.95
CA ARG A 68 -1.86 3.34 -2.37
C ARG A 68 -2.20 1.94 -1.88
N GLY A 69 -3.21 1.27 -2.45
CA GLY A 69 -3.63 -0.06 -1.98
C GLY A 69 -4.29 -0.01 -0.59
N ARG A 70 -4.84 1.15 -0.21
CA ARG A 70 -5.74 1.27 0.95
C ARG A 70 -7.00 1.96 0.51
N GLN A 71 -8.06 1.76 1.28
CA GLN A 71 -9.28 2.52 1.17
C GLN A 71 -9.35 3.51 2.34
N ARG A 72 -9.79 4.74 2.07
CA ARG A 72 -10.06 5.78 3.06
C ARG A 72 -11.56 6.03 3.13
N TRP A 73 -12.07 6.36 4.32
CA TRP A 73 -13.49 6.65 4.50
C TRP A 73 -13.81 8.11 4.15
N TRP A 74 -14.81 8.28 3.28
CA TRP A 74 -15.49 9.54 3.00
C TRP A 74 -16.79 9.59 3.82
N ASP A 75 -17.02 10.68 4.57
CA ASP A 75 -18.22 10.82 5.41
C ASP A 75 -19.42 11.50 4.70
N GLY A 76 -19.31 11.74 3.40
CA GLY A 76 -20.29 12.52 2.63
C GLY A 76 -19.93 14.00 2.48
N ARG A 77 -18.93 14.49 3.24
CA ARG A 77 -18.46 15.90 3.20
C ARG A 77 -16.94 16.04 3.19
N ARG A 78 -16.22 15.12 3.83
CA ARG A 78 -14.75 15.11 3.91
C ARG A 78 -14.21 13.70 4.09
N TRP A 79 -12.93 13.54 3.74
CA TRP A 79 -12.15 12.35 4.07
C TRP A 79 -11.84 12.30 5.57
N THR A 80 -12.18 11.21 6.25
CA THR A 80 -11.85 11.02 7.66
C THR A 80 -10.43 10.46 7.81
N ARG A 81 -9.99 10.16 9.04
CA ARG A 81 -8.71 9.46 9.27
C ARG A 81 -8.85 7.93 9.17
N GLN A 82 -10.05 7.42 8.94
CA GLN A 82 -10.26 5.98 8.89
C GLN A 82 -9.73 5.43 7.57
N THR A 83 -8.87 4.43 7.67
CA THR A 83 -8.28 3.69 6.56
C THR A 83 -8.50 2.19 6.77
N ARG A 84 -8.65 1.44 5.68
CA ARG A 84 -8.66 -0.04 5.64
C ARG A 84 -7.88 -0.52 4.41
N PHE A 85 -7.49 -1.78 4.34
CA PHE A 85 -6.84 -2.33 3.14
C PHE A 85 -7.88 -2.73 2.09
N SER A 86 -7.50 -2.80 0.80
CA SER A 86 -8.44 -2.99 -0.33
C SER A 86 -9.06 -4.39 -0.34
N GLY A 87 -8.33 -5.38 0.19
CA GLY A 87 -8.75 -6.77 0.29
C GLY A 87 -7.94 -7.68 -0.63
N GLY A 88 -7.22 -8.61 -0.02
CA GLY A 88 -6.25 -9.54 -0.61
C GLY A 88 -5.15 -9.81 0.41
N GLU A 89 -5.53 -10.06 1.67
CA GLU A 89 -4.63 -9.91 2.81
C GLU A 89 -3.76 -11.16 3.01
N ASP A 90 -2.56 -11.13 2.43
CA ASP A 90 -1.43 -11.80 3.07
C ASP A 90 -0.79 -10.77 4.01
N ALA A 91 -0.90 -11.02 5.31
CA ALA A 91 -0.43 -10.13 6.36
C ALA A 91 0.38 -10.90 7.39
N PHE A 92 1.44 -10.28 7.91
CA PHE A 92 2.20 -10.83 9.02
C PHE A 92 2.65 -9.71 9.95
N GLY A 93 2.26 -9.79 11.23
CA GLY A 93 2.76 -8.89 12.25
C GLY A 93 2.54 -7.40 11.95
N GLY A 94 1.42 -7.04 11.30
CA GLY A 94 1.11 -5.66 10.92
C GLY A 94 1.77 -5.18 9.62
N ILE A 95 2.54 -6.04 8.95
CA ILE A 95 2.95 -5.83 7.57
C ILE A 95 1.86 -6.40 6.66
N VAL A 96 1.35 -5.58 5.75
CA VAL A 96 0.31 -5.96 4.79
C VAL A 96 0.81 -5.65 3.40
N VAL A 97 0.68 -6.58 2.46
CA VAL A 97 0.95 -6.31 1.05
C VAL A 97 -0.38 -6.30 0.31
N ASP A 98 -0.58 -5.30 -0.53
CA ASP A 98 -1.76 -5.13 -1.35
C ASP A 98 -1.34 -4.74 -2.78
N GLY A 99 -1.40 -5.70 -3.69
CA GLY A 99 -0.96 -5.54 -5.07
C GLY A 99 0.49 -5.08 -5.17
N ARG A 100 0.70 -3.86 -5.68
CA ARG A 100 2.04 -3.25 -5.87
C ARG A 100 2.57 -2.53 -4.63
N TRP A 101 1.82 -2.52 -3.52
CA TRP A 101 2.15 -1.77 -2.31
C TRP A 101 2.36 -2.70 -1.12
N ILE A 102 3.21 -2.26 -0.19
CA ILE A 102 3.35 -2.85 1.13
C ILE A 102 3.18 -1.77 2.20
N HIS A 103 2.65 -2.18 3.34
CA HIS A 103 2.22 -1.32 4.43
C HIS A 103 2.79 -1.75 5.77
N LEU A 104 3.03 -0.76 6.63
CA LEU A 104 3.27 -0.94 8.05
C LEU A 104 2.56 0.19 8.79
N GLY A 105 1.38 -0.10 9.33
CA GLY A 105 0.49 0.93 9.87
C GLY A 105 0.17 2.00 8.82
N ASP A 106 0.52 3.26 9.12
CA ASP A 106 0.29 4.39 8.21
C ASP A 106 1.33 4.50 7.07
N LEU A 107 2.46 3.77 7.18
CA LEU A 107 3.50 3.77 6.17
C LEU A 107 3.09 2.91 4.98
N SER A 108 3.40 3.40 3.78
CA SER A 108 3.22 2.66 2.53
C SER A 108 4.42 2.89 1.63
N GLN A 109 4.88 1.84 0.95
CA GLN A 109 5.88 1.95 -0.12
C GLN A 109 5.62 0.92 -1.22
N PRO A 110 6.11 1.15 -2.45
CA PRO A 110 6.03 0.16 -3.51
C PRO A 110 6.71 -1.14 -3.07
N VAL A 111 6.15 -2.28 -3.45
CA VAL A 111 6.72 -3.59 -3.14
C VAL A 111 7.96 -3.88 -4.00
N GLY A 112 8.06 -3.26 -5.18
CA GLY A 112 9.17 -3.42 -6.12
C GLY A 112 10.51 -2.94 -5.53
N GLY A 113 11.53 -3.78 -5.59
CA GLY A 113 12.87 -3.47 -5.10
C GLY A 113 13.07 -3.64 -3.59
N LEU A 114 12.09 -4.21 -2.88
CA LEU A 114 12.22 -4.61 -1.49
C LEU A 114 12.93 -5.95 -1.33
N THR A 115 13.48 -6.17 -0.14
CA THR A 115 13.98 -7.47 0.33
C THR A 115 13.42 -7.77 1.71
N ALA A 116 12.85 -8.95 1.91
CA ALA A 116 12.34 -9.43 3.18
C ALA A 116 13.15 -10.64 3.68
N VAL A 117 13.41 -10.66 4.99
CA VAL A 117 14.17 -11.74 5.65
C VAL A 117 13.70 -11.96 7.08
N VAL A 118 13.68 -13.22 7.54
CA VAL A 118 13.49 -13.55 8.96
C VAL A 118 14.87 -13.77 9.58
N ALA A 119 15.24 -12.93 10.54
CA ALA A 119 16.59 -12.88 11.11
C ALA A 119 16.57 -12.54 12.60
N THR A 120 17.65 -12.89 13.31
CA THR A 120 17.83 -12.45 14.70
C THR A 120 18.27 -11.00 14.78
N VAL A 121 18.08 -10.34 15.92
CA VAL A 121 18.65 -8.99 16.17
C VAL A 121 20.16 -8.99 15.96
N ALA A 122 20.88 -10.06 16.33
CA ALA A 122 22.31 -10.19 16.09
C ALA A 122 22.67 -10.18 14.59
N ASP A 123 21.86 -10.83 13.75
CA ASP A 123 22.03 -10.84 12.30
C ASP A 123 21.71 -9.47 11.70
N LEU A 124 20.59 -8.87 12.11
CA LEU A 124 20.17 -7.54 11.65
C LEU A 124 21.20 -6.45 11.99
N ALA A 125 21.84 -6.55 13.15
CA ALA A 125 22.92 -5.64 13.55
C ALA A 125 24.14 -5.66 12.61
N ARG A 126 24.33 -6.72 11.84
CA ARG A 126 25.41 -6.86 10.85
C ARG A 126 25.01 -6.42 9.45
N ARG A 127 23.74 -6.10 9.20
CA ARG A 127 23.25 -5.74 7.87
C ARG A 127 23.61 -4.28 7.53
N PRO A 128 23.95 -3.99 6.27
CA PRO A 128 24.30 -2.64 5.83
C PRO A 128 23.10 -1.67 5.84
N SER A 129 21.88 -2.19 5.72
CA SER A 129 20.63 -1.43 5.73
C SER A 129 20.32 -0.80 7.10
N LEU A 130 20.75 -1.41 8.20
CA LEU A 130 20.50 -0.89 9.55
C LEU A 130 21.13 0.50 9.80
N PRO A 131 22.46 0.71 9.62
CA PRO A 131 23.05 2.02 9.84
C PRO A 131 22.51 3.08 8.87
N GLU A 132 22.09 2.70 7.67
CA GLU A 132 21.41 3.60 6.72
C GLU A 132 20.05 4.04 7.24
N ALA A 133 19.17 3.09 7.61
CA ALA A 133 17.86 3.38 8.18
C ALA A 133 17.96 4.19 9.47
N VAL A 134 18.96 3.92 10.32
CA VAL A 134 19.22 4.71 11.54
C VAL A 134 19.57 6.15 11.22
N ARG A 135 20.47 6.41 10.25
CA ARG A 135 20.83 7.78 9.83
C ARG A 135 19.63 8.51 9.23
N ALA A 136 18.83 7.81 8.43
CA ALA A 136 17.62 8.33 7.80
C ALA A 136 16.43 8.47 8.77
N ARG A 137 16.55 7.98 10.02
CA ARG A 137 15.43 7.86 10.98
C ARG A 137 14.24 7.08 10.41
N ALA A 138 14.55 6.03 9.66
CA ALA A 138 13.61 5.23 8.87
C ALA A 138 13.55 3.77 9.36
N LEU A 139 13.76 3.55 10.66
CA LEU A 139 13.60 2.26 11.32
C LEU A 139 12.22 2.22 12.00
N PHE A 140 11.36 1.28 11.62
CA PHE A 140 9.97 1.26 12.05
C PHE A 140 9.54 -0.14 12.53
N THR A 141 8.59 -0.16 13.46
CA THR A 141 7.86 -1.36 13.88
C THR A 141 6.36 -1.09 13.81
N PRO A 142 5.48 -2.09 14.00
CA PRO A 142 4.03 -1.86 14.06
C PRO A 142 3.60 -0.84 15.14
N GLN A 143 4.44 -0.61 16.15
CA GLN A 143 4.23 0.33 17.25
C GLN A 143 4.77 1.74 16.94
N GLY A 144 5.39 1.94 15.78
CA GLY A 144 5.91 3.22 15.32
C GLY A 144 7.44 3.23 15.14
N PRO A 145 8.05 4.43 15.09
CA PRO A 145 9.50 4.58 14.89
C PRO A 145 10.31 3.94 16.01
N LEU A 146 11.35 3.21 15.64
CA LEU A 146 12.26 2.56 16.55
C LEU A 146 13.58 3.33 16.63
N THR A 147 13.93 3.80 17.82
CA THR A 147 15.20 4.50 18.02
C THR A 147 16.37 3.51 18.10
N PRO A 148 17.60 3.96 17.76
CA PRO A 148 18.80 3.12 17.90
C PRO A 148 19.01 2.61 19.33
N ARG A 149 18.65 3.42 20.33
CA ARG A 149 18.73 3.05 21.75
C ARG A 149 17.75 1.93 22.11
N GLN A 150 16.54 1.96 21.55
CA GLN A 150 15.56 0.88 21.75
C GLN A 150 16.03 -0.39 21.07
N PHE A 151 16.49 -0.30 19.82
CA PHE A 151 17.04 -1.45 19.09
C PHE A 151 18.22 -2.09 19.83
N GLY A 152 19.17 -1.29 20.32
CA GLY A 152 20.33 -1.79 21.07
C GLY A 152 20.02 -2.43 22.43
N ARG A 153 18.79 -2.31 22.93
CA ARG A 153 18.32 -2.96 24.18
C ARG A 153 17.59 -4.28 23.92
N MET A 154 17.31 -4.62 22.68
CA MET A 154 16.62 -5.86 22.35
C MET A 154 17.50 -7.08 22.61
N ASP A 155 16.87 -8.20 22.95
CA ASP A 155 17.56 -9.48 23.03
C ASP A 155 18.18 -9.82 21.65
N ARG A 156 19.46 -10.17 21.64
CA ARG A 156 20.21 -10.49 20.43
C ARG A 156 19.67 -11.73 19.71
N GLN A 157 18.99 -12.63 20.42
CA GLN A 157 18.37 -13.83 19.87
C GLN A 157 16.91 -13.63 19.47
N ALA A 158 16.31 -12.47 19.77
CA ALA A 158 14.95 -12.19 19.32
C ALA A 158 14.89 -12.20 17.79
N VAL A 159 13.86 -12.87 17.26
CA VAL A 159 13.66 -13.06 15.82
C VAL A 159 12.67 -12.01 15.31
N PHE A 160 13.00 -11.42 14.17
CA PHE A 160 12.16 -10.46 13.47
C PHE A 160 12.02 -10.85 12.01
N LEU A 161 10.87 -10.54 11.43
CA LEU A 161 10.73 -10.34 10.00
C LEU A 161 11.15 -8.90 9.71
N ALA A 162 12.19 -8.74 8.90
CA ALA A 162 12.71 -7.48 8.44
C ALA A 162 12.36 -7.28 6.96
N VAL A 163 11.79 -6.14 6.62
CA VAL A 163 11.58 -5.70 5.22
C VAL A 163 12.42 -4.45 4.99
N GLU A 164 13.25 -4.50 3.96
CA GLU A 164 14.27 -3.49 3.68
C GLU A 164 14.12 -2.99 2.24
N GLY A 165 14.22 -1.68 2.05
CA GLY A 165 14.13 -1.04 0.74
C GLY A 165 13.57 0.38 0.85
N GLY A 166 13.70 1.16 -0.21
CA GLY A 166 13.26 2.57 -0.20
C GLY A 166 13.96 3.44 0.87
N GLY A 167 15.14 3.03 1.35
CA GLY A 167 15.86 3.68 2.46
C GLY A 167 15.27 3.39 3.86
N GLN A 168 14.29 2.48 3.95
CA GLN A 168 13.61 2.13 5.21
C GLN A 168 13.93 0.69 5.64
N LEU A 169 13.80 0.46 6.95
CA LEU A 169 13.88 -0.86 7.56
C LEU A 169 12.67 -1.07 8.48
N TRP A 170 11.81 -2.00 8.13
CA TRP A 170 10.60 -2.35 8.88
C TRP A 170 10.81 -3.65 9.62
N LEU A 171 10.55 -3.68 10.92
CA LEU A 171 10.78 -4.83 11.79
C LEU A 171 9.47 -5.23 12.48
N THR A 172 9.04 -6.47 12.29
CA THR A 172 7.99 -7.08 13.11
C THR A 172 8.52 -8.27 13.90
N PRO A 173 8.25 -8.37 15.22
CA PRO A 173 8.67 -9.51 16.01
C PRO A 173 8.02 -10.80 15.51
N VAL A 174 8.77 -11.90 15.58
CA VAL A 174 8.32 -13.23 15.18
C VAL A 174 8.42 -14.15 16.38
N ALA A 175 7.29 -14.70 16.83
CA ALA A 175 7.32 -15.70 17.88
C ALA A 175 7.89 -17.03 17.32
N PRO A 176 8.55 -17.87 18.14
CA PRO A 176 9.18 -19.11 17.67
C PRO A 176 8.22 -20.02 16.89
N GLN A 177 6.95 -20.11 17.30
CA GLN A 177 5.92 -20.90 16.63
C GLN A 177 5.54 -20.38 15.24
N ASP A 178 5.71 -19.09 14.99
CA ASP A 178 5.30 -18.43 13.73
C ASP A 178 6.47 -18.32 12.74
N ALA A 179 7.67 -18.82 13.10
CA ALA A 179 8.88 -18.64 12.30
C ALA A 179 8.78 -19.24 10.88
N SER A 180 8.07 -20.35 10.72
CA SER A 180 7.84 -20.97 9.40
C SER A 180 6.89 -20.13 8.54
N GLU A 181 5.86 -19.54 9.15
CA GLU A 181 4.93 -18.65 8.48
C GLU A 181 5.61 -17.34 8.05
N ALA A 182 6.36 -16.72 8.96
CA ALA A 182 7.14 -15.53 8.69
C ALA A 182 8.11 -15.72 7.51
N ARG A 183 8.76 -16.90 7.40
CA ARG A 183 9.66 -17.21 6.28
C ARG A 183 8.91 -17.37 4.96
N ARG A 184 7.72 -17.99 4.95
CA ARG A 184 6.87 -18.07 3.76
C ARG A 184 6.42 -16.69 3.31
N PHE A 185 6.01 -15.84 4.26
CA PHE A 185 5.61 -14.47 3.99
C PHE A 185 6.78 -13.63 3.45
N ALA A 186 7.98 -13.76 4.02
CA ALA A 186 9.18 -13.11 3.49
C ALA A 186 9.51 -13.55 2.04
N ALA A 187 9.44 -14.86 1.76
CA ALA A 187 9.66 -15.39 0.41
C ALA A 187 8.64 -14.87 -0.60
N TRP A 188 7.39 -14.73 -0.17
CA TRP A 188 6.34 -14.13 -0.98
C TRP A 188 6.58 -12.65 -1.25
N ILE A 189 6.95 -11.84 -0.24
CA ILE A 189 7.33 -10.42 -0.46
C ILE A 189 8.47 -10.31 -1.49
N ASN A 190 9.49 -11.16 -1.39
CA ASN A 190 10.61 -11.16 -2.35
C ASN A 190 10.15 -11.52 -3.76
N THR A 191 9.29 -12.52 -3.90
CA THR A 191 8.72 -12.92 -5.20
C THR A 191 7.89 -11.79 -5.82
N SER A 192 7.05 -11.14 -5.01
CA SER A 192 6.26 -9.97 -5.42
C SER A 192 7.17 -8.80 -5.79
N SER A 193 8.19 -8.51 -4.99
CA SER A 193 9.18 -7.46 -5.25
C SER A 193 9.87 -7.67 -6.60
N ASP A 194 10.31 -8.89 -6.90
CA ASP A 194 10.93 -9.21 -8.19
C ASP A 194 9.93 -9.06 -9.35
N HIS A 195 8.68 -9.48 -9.18
CA HIS A 195 7.63 -9.30 -10.20
C HIS A 195 7.43 -7.83 -10.56
N TYR A 196 7.29 -6.95 -9.56
CA TYR A 196 7.05 -5.52 -9.77
C TYR A 196 8.32 -4.70 -10.05
N ARG A 197 9.51 -5.29 -9.97
CA ARG A 197 10.77 -4.62 -10.35
C ARG A 197 10.92 -4.48 -11.86
N TYR A 198 10.31 -5.37 -12.63
CA TYR A 198 10.47 -5.47 -14.08
C TYR A 198 9.16 -5.35 -14.88
N GLY A 199 8.03 -5.15 -14.18
CA GLY A 199 6.69 -5.05 -14.75
C GLY A 199 6.18 -3.63 -14.90
#